data_AF-A0A2Z6R3C2-F1
#
_entry.id   AF-A0A2Z6R3C2-F1
#
_cell.length_a   1.000
_cell.length_b   1.000
_cell.length_c   1.000
_cell.angle_alpha   90.00
_cell.angle_beta   90.00
_cell.angle_gamma   90.00
#
_symmetry.space_group_name_H-M   'P 1'
#
loop_
_entity.id
_entity.type
_entity.pdbx_description
1 polymer ?
#
loop_
_entity_poly.entity_id
_entity_poly.type
_entity_poly.pdbx_seq_one_letter_code
_entity_poly.pdbx_strand_id
1 'polypeptide(L)'
;MADMSDWFIMKDPVEHRQKALEWRRCKSNAERERFIKVNGVRWSEILRLSYFDLIRFVVIDPMHCLFLGIAKWITKRIWIDEDVLTEKALQSIQKKMSEFKLPSDLG
;
A
#
# COMPACT_ATOMS: atom_id res chain seq x y z
N MET A 1 -14.30 -3.21 15.76
CA MET A 1 -13.24 -3.35 14.75
C MET A 1 -13.87 -2.95 13.43
N ALA A 2 -13.24 -2.08 12.64
CA ALA A 2 -13.77 -1.73 11.32
C ALA A 2 -13.81 -2.99 10.46
N ASP A 3 -14.88 -3.19 9.69
CA ASP A 3 -15.02 -4.35 8.81
C ASP A 3 -13.97 -4.26 7.70
N MET A 4 -13.40 -5.39 7.28
CA MET A 4 -12.36 -5.42 6.24
C MET A 4 -12.91 -4.87 4.91
N SER A 5 -14.22 -4.99 4.70
CA SER A 5 -14.92 -4.41 3.55
C SER A 5 -14.81 -2.87 3.50
N ASP A 6 -14.66 -2.21 4.64
CA ASP A 6 -14.49 -0.76 4.74
C ASP A 6 -13.07 -0.30 4.36
N TRP A 7 -12.10 -1.23 4.27
CA TRP A 7 -10.68 -0.90 4.11
C TRP A 7 -10.28 -0.76 2.64
N PHE A 8 -10.95 -1.49 1.74
CA PHE A 8 -10.61 -1.57 0.32
C PHE A 8 -11.59 -0.81 -0.56
N ILE A 9 -11.87 0.45 -0.20
CA ILE A 9 -12.72 1.33 -1.00
C ILE A 9 -11.89 1.87 -2.18
N MET A 10 -12.13 1.34 -3.37
CA MET A 10 -11.55 1.87 -4.61
C MET A 10 -11.98 3.32 -4.80
N LYS A 11 -11.00 4.22 -4.84
CA LYS A 11 -11.21 5.64 -5.14
C LYS A 11 -11.27 5.84 -6.65
N ASP A 12 -12.08 6.80 -7.09
CA ASP A 12 -12.11 7.21 -8.49
C ASP A 12 -10.89 8.11 -8.81
N PRO A 13 -10.06 7.77 -9.81
CA PRO A 13 -8.90 8.59 -10.19
C PRO A 13 -9.27 9.99 -10.66
N VAL A 14 -10.45 10.17 -11.27
CA VAL A 14 -10.91 11.50 -11.72
C VAL A 14 -11.26 12.37 -10.51
N GLU A 15 -12.05 11.84 -9.58
CA GLU A 15 -12.37 12.51 -8.31
C GLU A 15 -11.09 12.84 -7.52
N HIS A 16 -10.14 11.91 -7.43
CA HIS A 16 -8.87 12.15 -6.73
C HIS A 16 -8.08 13.31 -7.36
N ARG A 17 -7.98 13.35 -8.69
CA ARG A 17 -7.29 14.42 -9.42
C ARG A 17 -7.97 15.77 -9.21
N GLN A 18 -9.30 15.80 -9.21
CA GLN A 18 -10.08 17.00 -8.97
C GLN A 18 -9.84 17.56 -7.56
N LYS A 19 -9.90 16.69 -6.53
CA LYS A 19 -9.59 17.08 -5.14
C LYS A 19 -8.15 17.54 -4.97
N ALA A 20 -7.20 16.93 -5.67
CA ALA A 20 -5.81 17.38 -5.64
C ALA A 20 -5.63 18.78 -6.26
N LEU A 21 -6.37 19.11 -7.32
CA LEU A 21 -6.39 20.45 -7.90
C LEU A 21 -7.03 21.47 -6.96
N GLU A 22 -8.10 21.10 -6.25
CA GLU A 22 -8.71 21.94 -5.22
C GLU A 22 -7.75 22.22 -4.07
N TRP A 23 -7.04 21.20 -3.59
CA TRP A 23 -5.98 21.36 -2.60
C TRP A 23 -4.89 22.33 -3.07
N ARG A 24 -4.49 22.25 -4.34
CA ARG A 24 -3.49 23.16 -4.93
C ARG A 24 -3.98 24.61 -4.95
N ARG A 25 -5.29 24.83 -5.11
CA ARG A 25 -5.93 26.16 -5.13
C ARG A 25 -6.10 26.77 -3.74
N CYS A 26 -5.98 25.99 -2.65
CA CYS A 26 -5.98 26.52 -1.29
C CYS A 26 -4.86 27.56 -1.12
N LYS A 27 -5.19 28.68 -0.47
CA LYS A 27 -4.33 29.87 -0.39
C LYS A 27 -3.41 29.85 0.83
N SER A 28 -3.78 29.11 1.88
CA SER A 28 -3.01 29.00 3.11
C SER A 28 -2.64 27.56 3.45
N ASN A 29 -1.57 27.38 4.23
CA ASN A 29 -1.19 26.07 4.76
C ASN A 29 -2.26 25.51 5.71
N ALA A 30 -2.92 26.36 6.50
CA ALA A 30 -3.99 25.93 7.39
C ALA A 30 -5.21 25.36 6.62
N GLU A 31 -5.59 25.96 5.48
CA GLU A 31 -6.63 25.42 4.61
C GLU A 31 -6.20 24.08 3.99
N ARG A 32 -4.94 23.98 3.53
CA ARG A 32 -4.39 22.74 2.99
C ARG A 32 -4.41 21.61 4.00
N GLU A 33 -4.00 21.88 5.24
CA GLU A 33 -4.02 20.89 6.33
C GLU A 33 -5.44 20.43 6.66
N ARG A 34 -6.41 21.37 6.75
CA ARG A 34 -7.83 21.03 6.93
C ARG A 34 -8.36 20.18 5.77
N PHE A 35 -8.00 20.55 4.53
CA PHE A 35 -8.39 19.81 3.34
C PHE A 35 -7.84 18.37 3.36
N ILE A 36 -6.57 18.20 3.74
CA ILE A 36 -5.95 16.87 3.88
C ILE A 36 -6.67 16.06 4.97
N LYS A 37 -7.01 16.67 6.10
CA LYS A 37 -7.70 15.98 7.19
C LYS A 37 -9.09 15.46 6.80
N VAL A 38 -9.78 16.17 5.91
CA VAL A 38 -11.12 15.78 5.42
C VAL A 38 -11.05 14.81 4.24
N ASN A 39 -10.21 15.10 3.25
CA ASN A 39 -10.19 14.39 1.97
C ASN A 39 -9.07 13.36 1.82
N GLY A 40 -7.98 13.49 2.58
CA GLY A 40 -6.80 12.64 2.48
C GLY A 40 -5.91 12.87 1.24
N VAL A 41 -6.19 13.91 0.44
CA VAL A 41 -5.53 14.13 -0.85
C VAL A 41 -4.60 15.35 -0.83
N ARG A 42 -3.47 15.26 -1.56
CA ARG A 42 -2.50 16.35 -1.80
C ARG A 42 -2.17 16.46 -3.29
N TRP A 43 -1.79 17.65 -3.74
CA TRP A 43 -1.22 17.82 -5.08
C TRP A 43 0.23 17.33 -5.12
N SER A 44 0.58 16.65 -6.20
CA SER A 44 1.94 16.32 -6.59
C SER A 44 2.07 16.55 -8.09
N GLU A 45 3.25 16.97 -8.57
CA GLU A 45 3.48 17.18 -10.00
C GLU A 45 3.28 15.89 -10.82
N ILE A 46 3.40 14.71 -10.19
CA ILE A 46 3.15 13.42 -10.83
C ILE A 46 1.72 13.27 -11.37
N LEU A 47 0.74 13.98 -10.77
CA LEU A 47 -0.66 14.01 -11.22
C LEU A 47 -0.87 14.75 -12.55
N ARG A 48 0.17 15.37 -13.10
CA ARG A 48 0.12 15.99 -14.43
C ARG A 48 0.24 14.96 -15.54
N LEU A 49 0.88 13.83 -15.27
CA LEU A 49 1.12 12.76 -16.24
C LEU A 49 -0.21 12.05 -16.54
N SER A 50 -0.65 12.10 -17.80
CA SER A 50 -1.93 11.50 -18.22
C SER A 50 -1.97 9.98 -18.08
N TYR A 51 -0.80 9.33 -18.09
CA TYR A 51 -0.66 7.89 -17.95
C TYR A 51 -0.52 7.42 -16.50
N PHE A 52 -0.37 8.33 -15.53
CA PHE A 52 -0.05 7.97 -14.15
C PHE A 52 -1.29 8.02 -13.26
N ASP A 53 -1.77 6.85 -12.84
CA ASP A 53 -2.85 6.68 -11.87
C ASP A 53 -2.26 6.42 -10.47
N LEU A 54 -2.31 7.43 -9.59
CA LEU A 54 -1.80 7.32 -8.21
C LEU A 54 -2.50 6.24 -7.38
N ILE A 55 -3.76 5.94 -7.67
CA ILE A 55 -4.54 4.97 -6.90
C ILE A 55 -4.09 3.55 -7.26
N ARG A 56 -3.80 3.31 -8.53
CA ARG A 56 -3.33 2.01 -9.04
C ARG A 56 -1.82 1.82 -8.91
N PHE A 57 -1.05 2.90 -8.94
CA PHE A 57 0.41 2.87 -8.96
C PHE A 57 1.08 3.29 -7.65
N VAL A 58 0.31 3.54 -6.59
CA VAL A 58 0.81 3.40 -5.22
C VAL A 58 1.06 1.91 -4.98
N VAL A 59 2.18 1.43 -5.52
CA VAL A 59 2.75 0.16 -5.09
C VAL A 59 3.34 0.47 -3.72
N ILE A 60 2.72 -0.06 -2.68
CA ILE A 60 3.42 -0.20 -1.40
C ILE A 60 4.62 -1.07 -1.70
N ASP A 61 5.81 -0.46 -1.72
CA ASP A 61 7.03 -1.18 -2.06
C ASP A 61 7.20 -2.34 -1.07
N PRO A 62 7.10 -3.60 -1.52
CA PRO A 62 7.21 -4.76 -0.65
C PRO A 62 8.57 -4.78 0.06
N MET A 63 9.61 -4.18 -0.50
CA MET A 63 10.92 -4.06 0.15
C MET A 63 10.84 -3.19 1.41
N HIS A 64 10.19 -2.03 1.33
CA HIS A 64 10.00 -1.17 2.51
C HIS A 64 9.11 -1.86 3.56
N CYS A 65 8.05 -2.55 3.14
CA CYS A 65 7.21 -3.32 4.08
C CYS A 65 7.93 -4.50 4.73
N LEU A 66 8.91 -5.10 4.04
CA LEU A 66 9.78 -6.12 4.60
C LEU A 66 10.64 -5.52 5.73
N PHE A 67 11.33 -4.41 5.46
CA PHE A 67 12.21 -3.75 6.45
C PHE A 67 11.45 -3.13 7.62
N LEU A 68 10.26 -2.58 7.39
CA LEU A 68 9.40 -2.03 8.46
C LEU A 68 8.76 -3.12 9.34
N GLY A 69 8.94 -4.40 9.00
CA GLY A 69 8.35 -5.52 9.75
C GLY A 69 6.85 -5.71 9.52
N ILE A 70 6.24 -4.91 8.63
CA ILE A 70 4.82 -5.00 8.28
C ILE A 70 4.52 -6.36 7.63
N ALA A 71 5.41 -6.85 6.76
CA ALA A 71 5.26 -8.17 6.15
C ALA A 71 5.18 -9.27 7.22
N LYS A 72 6.07 -9.25 8.22
CA LYS A 72 6.05 -10.20 9.34
C LYS A 72 4.77 -10.10 10.16
N TRP A 73 4.28 -8.90 10.40
CA TRP A 73 3.02 -8.68 11.11
C TRP A 73 1.84 -9.27 10.34
N ILE A 74 1.74 -9.00 9.03
CA ILE A 74 0.69 -9.55 8.15
C ILE A 74 0.72 -11.08 8.17
N THR A 75 1.89 -11.69 7.96
CA THR A 75 2.04 -13.16 7.96
C THR A 75 1.57 -13.77 9.28
N LYS A 76 1.92 -13.19 10.42
CA LYS A 76 1.51 -13.74 11.72
C LYS A 76 0.04 -13.45 12.02
N ARG A 77 -0.32 -12.17 12.02
CA ARG A 77 -1.58 -11.69 12.60
C ARG A 77 -2.78 -11.86 11.69
N ILE A 78 -2.56 -11.91 10.39
CA ILE A 78 -3.63 -12.15 9.41
C ILE A 78 -3.54 -13.59 8.95
N TRP A 79 -2.38 -14.02 8.45
CA TRP A 79 -2.36 -15.32 7.77
C TRP A 79 -2.36 -16.52 8.70
N ILE A 80 -1.63 -16.48 9.82
CA ILE A 80 -1.59 -17.60 10.78
C ILE A 80 -2.78 -17.53 11.73
N ASP A 81 -3.03 -16.37 12.35
CA ASP A 81 -4.08 -16.22 13.36
C ASP A 81 -5.50 -16.40 12.80
N GLU A 82 -5.75 -16.05 11.52
CA GLU A 82 -7.05 -16.29 10.84
C GLU A 82 -7.08 -17.62 10.06
N ASP A 83 -6.11 -18.52 10.30
CA ASP A 83 -5.99 -19.86 9.69
C ASP A 83 -5.96 -19.88 8.16
N VAL A 84 -5.59 -18.77 7.51
CA VAL A 84 -5.38 -18.68 6.05
C VAL A 84 -4.16 -19.51 5.63
N LEU A 85 -3.12 -19.55 6.47
CA LEU A 85 -1.90 -20.33 6.30
C LEU A 85 -1.71 -21.30 7.48
N THR A 86 -1.90 -22.58 7.19
CA THR A 86 -1.69 -23.65 8.15
C THR A 86 -0.21 -23.99 8.33
N GLU A 87 0.14 -24.59 9.46
CA GLU A 87 1.52 -25.02 9.75
C GLU A 87 2.08 -25.97 8.70
N LYS A 88 1.25 -26.87 8.15
CA LYS A 88 1.64 -27.78 7.05
C LYS A 88 2.02 -27.01 5.79
N ALA A 89 1.31 -25.94 5.46
CA ALA A 89 1.63 -25.09 4.32
C ALA A 89 2.96 -24.36 4.54
N LEU A 90 3.22 -23.86 5.76
CA LEU A 90 4.49 -23.23 6.12
C LEU A 90 5.68 -24.20 6.00
N GLN A 91 5.52 -25.45 6.44
CA GLN A 91 6.56 -26.47 6.29
C GLN A 91 6.85 -26.78 4.82
N SER A 92 5.81 -26.83 3.97
CA SER A 92 5.99 -27.02 2.52
C SER A 92 6.73 -25.86 1.86
N ILE A 93 6.39 -24.62 2.23
CA ILE A 93 7.06 -23.41 1.75
C ILE A 93 8.54 -23.42 2.18
N GLN A 94 8.82 -23.72 3.45
CA GLN A 94 10.19 -23.79 3.97
C GLN A 94 11.03 -24.84 3.24
N LYS A 95 10.44 -26.01 2.95
CA LYS A 95 11.12 -27.05 2.16
C LYS A 95 11.51 -26.54 0.77
N LYS A 96 10.57 -25.93 0.04
CA LYS A 96 10.85 -25.34 -1.28
C LYS A 96 11.90 -24.23 -1.21
N MET A 97 11.84 -23.39 -0.17
CA MET A 97 12.83 -22.32 0.04
C MET A 97 14.24 -22.90 0.26
N SER A 98 14.36 -24.02 0.97
CA SER A 98 15.65 -24.69 1.21
C SER A 98 16.23 -25.37 -0.03
N GLU A 99 15.37 -25.80 -0.96
CA GLU A 99 15.77 -26.34 -2.26
C GLU A 99 16.22 -25.25 -3.22
N PHE A 100 15.76 -24.01 -3.00
CA PHE A 100 16.09 -22.86 -3.82
C PHE A 100 17.53 -22.39 -3.55
N LYS A 101 18.45 -22.72 -4.48
CA LYS A 101 19.82 -22.19 -4.47
C LYS A 101 19.87 -20.87 -5.21
N LEU A 102 20.11 -19.78 -4.48
CA LEU A 102 20.43 -18.50 -5.09
C LEU A 102 21.85 -18.57 -5.68
N PRO A 103 22.04 -18.23 -6.97
CA PRO A 103 23.36 -18.06 -7.55
C PRO A 103 24.15 -17.02 -6.76
N SER A 104 25.43 -17.30 -6.49
CA SER A 104 26.36 -16.38 -5.83
C SER A 104 26.59 -15.07 -6.60
N ASP A 105 26.22 -15.05 -7.88
CA ASP A 105 26.56 -13.99 -8.83
C ASP A 105 25.44 -12.94 -8.99
N LEU A 106 24.38 -13.05 -8.18
CA LEU A 106 23.33 -12.03 -8.08
C LEU A 106 23.67 -11.07 -6.94
N GLY A 107 24.51 -10.07 -7.22
CA GLY A 107 24.90 -8.98 -6.34
C GLY A 107 25.35 -7.76 -7.12
#